data_AF-A0A3B4CSD3-F1
#
_entry.id   AF-A0A3B4CSD3-F1
#
_cell.length_a   1.000
_cell.length_b   1.000
_cell.length_c   1.000
_cell.angle_alpha   90.00
_cell.angle_beta   90.00
_cell.angle_gamma   90.00
#
_symmetry.space_group_name_H-M   'P 1'
#
loop_
_entity.id
_entity.type
_entity.pdbx_description
1 polymer ?
#
loop_
_entity_poly.entity_id
_entity_poly.type
_entity_poly.pdbx_seq_one_letter_code
_entity_poly.pdbx_strand_id
1 'polypeptide(L)'
;RTLPCCSRNALDRAILTTFLCSLTPEQDAPAAGLEPWPGFLAAAPAWKVSSSARRLRLLSQPVPPASPRVSLGWSAVSFDFTRVSRSPPGCSTATGLRLKPRMNRLEVTTTLFHPLKHEPRPINSVISRPTPPKSAAMSAALPVARALHFVFKVGDRTKTATFYRDVLGMKILRHEEFEEGCKATCNGPYDGKWSKTMVGYGPEDDHFVAELTYNYGVGEYRLGNDFLGLTLQSSQAVSNAKRLGWPLTEVGEALYLTEAPGGYRFYLLDKEQPERDPVQKVSLAVSDLQRSVHYWSSLLGMKVMEKSEEKKSVLMGFSDSQCKLELQDIGAAVDHGTAFGRIAFSCPREQLPGIEALMKKETQKILTPLVSLDTPGKATVEVVILADPDGHEICFVGDEAFRQLSAVDPNGNDLLDKAIAADKSDEWFAKHNKQKASA
;
A
#
# COMPACT_ATOMS: atom_id res chain seq x y z
N ARG A 1 -24.79 -27.67 40.99
CA ARG A 1 -25.81 -28.70 40.71
C ARG A 1 -26.05 -28.69 39.21
N THR A 2 -25.48 -29.68 38.55
CA THR A 2 -25.66 -30.05 37.16
C THR A 2 -27.11 -30.46 36.89
N LEU A 3 -27.68 -30.03 35.77
CA LEU A 3 -28.65 -30.80 35.00
C LEU A 3 -28.51 -30.48 33.49
N PRO A 4 -28.75 -31.46 32.59
CA PRO A 4 -28.21 -31.50 31.24
C PRO A 4 -29.27 -31.46 30.11
N CYS A 5 -28.76 -31.46 28.87
CA CYS A 5 -29.39 -31.69 27.58
C CYS A 5 -30.56 -32.71 27.54
N CYS A 6 -31.55 -32.51 26.66
CA CYS A 6 -31.53 -33.10 25.30
C CYS A 6 -32.80 -32.82 24.48
N SER A 7 -32.57 -32.88 23.18
CA SER A 7 -33.37 -32.61 21.98
C SER A 7 -34.60 -33.48 21.69
N ARG A 8 -35.31 -33.04 20.61
CA ARG A 8 -36.00 -33.77 19.53
C ARG A 8 -37.52 -33.97 19.67
N ASN A 9 -38.29 -33.33 18.78
CA ASN A 9 -38.73 -34.02 17.54
C ASN A 9 -39.39 -33.06 16.54
N ALA A 10 -39.09 -33.33 15.27
CA ALA A 10 -39.68 -32.74 14.09
C ALA A 10 -41.06 -33.33 13.79
N LEU A 11 -41.94 -32.55 13.15
CA LEU A 11 -43.00 -33.08 12.31
C LEU A 11 -43.13 -32.24 11.03
N ASP A 12 -43.54 -32.93 9.99
CA ASP A 12 -43.27 -32.70 8.58
C ASP A 12 -44.54 -32.22 7.83
N ARG A 13 -44.33 -31.57 6.67
CA ARG A 13 -45.22 -31.47 5.48
C ARG A 13 -46.47 -30.54 5.43
N ALA A 14 -46.29 -29.46 4.67
CA ALA A 14 -46.92 -29.07 3.38
C ALA A 14 -48.44 -29.26 3.12
N ILE A 15 -49.08 -28.19 2.59
CA ILE A 15 -49.98 -28.10 1.40
C ILE A 15 -50.35 -26.60 1.21
N LEU A 16 -49.83 -25.93 0.18
CA LEU A 16 -50.51 -25.50 -1.07
C LEU A 16 -51.85 -24.75 -0.90
N THR A 17 -51.87 -23.44 -1.17
CA THR A 17 -53.04 -22.76 -1.76
C THR A 17 -52.61 -21.57 -2.61
N THR A 18 -53.00 -21.63 -3.87
CA THR A 18 -52.90 -20.63 -4.94
C THR A 18 -53.83 -19.44 -4.66
N PHE A 19 -53.40 -18.21 -4.95
CA PHE A 19 -54.33 -17.13 -5.31
C PHE A 19 -53.74 -16.29 -6.45
N LEU A 20 -54.52 -16.23 -7.54
CA LEU A 20 -54.31 -15.44 -8.75
C LEU A 20 -55.31 -14.27 -8.73
N CYS A 21 -54.86 -13.15 -9.29
CA CYS A 21 -55.62 -12.07 -9.93
C CYS A 21 -56.59 -11.21 -9.09
N SER A 22 -56.33 -9.90 -9.13
CA SER A 22 -57.35 -8.91 -9.50
C SER A 22 -56.69 -7.67 -10.09
N LEU A 23 -56.80 -7.54 -11.41
CA LEU A 23 -56.70 -6.32 -12.19
C LEU A 23 -58.02 -5.53 -12.04
N THR A 24 -57.95 -4.21 -11.93
CA THR A 24 -59.07 -3.30 -12.26
C THR A 24 -58.55 -2.05 -13.02
N PRO A 25 -59.27 -1.56 -14.05
CA PRO A 25 -58.90 -0.43 -14.91
C PRO A 25 -59.63 0.89 -14.54
N GLU A 26 -59.52 1.89 -15.44
CA GLU A 26 -60.18 3.24 -15.54
C GLU A 26 -59.30 4.43 -15.11
N GLN A 27 -58.77 5.23 -16.04
CA GLN A 27 -59.37 6.28 -16.92
C GLN A 27 -59.40 7.67 -16.24
N ASP A 28 -58.55 8.60 -16.70
CA ASP A 28 -58.98 9.79 -17.46
C ASP A 28 -57.82 10.76 -17.73
N ALA A 29 -57.76 11.23 -18.98
CA ALA A 29 -56.94 12.33 -19.46
C ALA A 29 -57.77 13.63 -19.49
N PRO A 30 -57.14 14.80 -19.70
CA PRO A 30 -57.39 15.45 -20.99
C PRO A 30 -56.16 16.08 -21.65
N ALA A 31 -56.26 16.26 -22.97
CA ALA A 31 -55.28 16.82 -23.87
C ALA A 31 -55.65 18.26 -24.32
N ALA A 32 -54.63 19.07 -24.64
CA ALA A 32 -54.63 20.19 -25.61
C ALA A 32 -53.18 20.76 -25.67
N GLY A 33 -52.53 21.10 -26.80
CA GLY A 33 -52.84 21.05 -28.22
C GLY A 33 -51.59 21.36 -29.09
N LEU A 34 -51.49 20.70 -30.25
CA LEU A 34 -51.23 21.19 -31.63
C LEU A 34 -50.60 22.60 -31.81
N GLU A 35 -49.49 22.84 -32.54
CA GLU A 35 -49.28 22.82 -34.03
C GLU A 35 -47.79 23.20 -34.42
N PRO A 36 -47.32 23.12 -35.70
CA PRO A 36 -46.08 22.40 -36.10
C PRO A 36 -45.11 23.13 -37.11
N TRP A 37 -44.14 22.36 -37.65
CA TRP A 37 -43.30 22.50 -38.90
C TRP A 37 -41.93 23.25 -38.84
N PRO A 38 -40.97 22.98 -39.76
CA PRO A 38 -40.58 21.67 -40.35
C PRO A 38 -39.05 21.46 -40.58
N GLY A 39 -38.70 20.19 -40.84
CA GLY A 39 -37.72 19.81 -41.88
C GLY A 39 -36.25 19.66 -41.47
N PHE A 40 -35.72 18.44 -41.56
CA PHE A 40 -34.55 18.11 -42.40
C PHE A 40 -34.39 16.59 -42.51
N LEU A 41 -34.37 16.11 -43.76
CA LEU A 41 -34.04 14.76 -44.20
C LEU A 41 -32.51 14.57 -44.21
N ALA A 42 -31.99 13.45 -43.70
CA ALA A 42 -30.86 12.71 -44.31
C ALA A 42 -30.57 11.37 -43.59
N ALA A 43 -30.92 10.29 -44.29
CA ALA A 43 -30.18 9.03 -44.48
C ALA A 43 -29.41 8.36 -43.32
N ALA A 44 -29.95 7.24 -42.84
CA ALA A 44 -29.22 6.16 -42.19
C ALA A 44 -28.78 5.10 -43.22
N PRO A 45 -27.57 4.50 -43.12
CA PRO A 45 -27.19 3.40 -44.00
C PRO A 45 -27.70 2.05 -43.47
N ALA A 46 -28.31 1.29 -44.39
CA ALA A 46 -28.83 -0.05 -44.21
C ALA A 46 -27.74 -1.06 -43.79
N TRP A 47 -28.02 -1.83 -42.73
CA TRP A 47 -27.29 -3.05 -42.41
C TRP A 47 -27.88 -4.22 -43.21
N LYS A 48 -27.06 -4.76 -44.13
CA LYS A 48 -27.34 -6.02 -44.82
C LYS A 48 -27.25 -7.17 -43.82
N VAL A 49 -28.38 -7.86 -43.63
CA VAL A 49 -28.43 -9.18 -43.03
C VAL A 49 -27.85 -10.19 -44.03
N SER A 50 -26.69 -10.77 -43.71
CA SER A 50 -26.13 -11.94 -44.42
C SER A 50 -26.34 -13.16 -43.54
N SER A 51 -27.29 -13.99 -43.94
CA SER A 51 -27.50 -15.34 -43.41
C SER A 51 -26.40 -16.26 -43.91
N SER A 52 -25.51 -16.70 -43.02
CA SER A 52 -24.62 -17.83 -43.26
C SER A 52 -24.78 -18.84 -42.13
N ALA A 53 -25.64 -19.82 -42.37
CA ALA A 53 -25.78 -21.01 -41.54
C ALA A 53 -24.46 -21.80 -41.54
N ARG A 54 -23.73 -21.79 -40.42
CA ARG A 54 -22.68 -22.79 -40.17
C ARG A 54 -23.26 -23.91 -39.31
N ARG A 55 -23.35 -25.09 -39.93
CA ARG A 55 -23.60 -26.38 -39.27
C ARG A 55 -22.60 -26.56 -38.12
N LEU A 56 -23.10 -26.85 -36.92
CA LEU A 56 -22.35 -27.53 -35.88
C LEU A 56 -21.89 -28.89 -36.44
N ARG A 57 -20.58 -29.08 -36.60
CA ARG A 57 -19.96 -30.41 -36.56
C ARG A 57 -19.41 -30.61 -35.15
N LEU A 58 -20.03 -31.53 -34.42
CA LEU A 58 -19.44 -32.19 -33.27
C LEU A 58 -18.14 -32.87 -33.75
N LEU A 59 -17.00 -32.32 -33.35
CA LEU A 59 -15.72 -33.02 -33.39
C LEU A 59 -15.40 -33.44 -31.96
N SER A 60 -15.62 -34.72 -31.71
CA SER A 60 -15.09 -35.46 -30.57
C SER A 60 -13.55 -35.38 -30.60
N GLN A 61 -12.96 -34.69 -29.62
CA GLN A 61 -11.52 -34.80 -29.37
C GLN A 61 -11.24 -35.95 -28.39
N PRO A 62 -10.18 -36.74 -28.61
CA PRO A 62 -9.80 -37.84 -27.76
C PRO A 62 -9.12 -37.35 -26.47
N VAL A 63 -9.45 -38.01 -25.37
CA VAL A 63 -8.84 -37.88 -24.05
C VAL A 63 -7.35 -38.30 -24.12
N PRO A 64 -6.39 -37.51 -23.59
CA PRO A 64 -5.00 -37.95 -23.51
C PRO A 64 -4.82 -39.02 -22.40
N PRO A 65 -3.93 -40.00 -22.59
CA PRO A 65 -3.73 -41.07 -21.61
C PRO A 65 -2.98 -40.56 -20.37
N ALA A 66 -3.34 -41.12 -19.22
CA ALA A 66 -2.68 -40.93 -17.95
C ALA A 66 -1.19 -41.32 -18.01
N SER A 67 -0.32 -40.44 -17.52
CA SER A 67 1.09 -40.69 -17.29
C SER A 67 1.30 -41.60 -16.06
N PRO A 68 2.37 -42.42 -16.05
CA PRO A 68 2.54 -43.49 -15.08
C PRO A 68 2.99 -42.98 -13.71
N ARG A 69 2.46 -43.64 -12.67
CA ARG A 69 2.90 -43.52 -11.28
C ARG A 69 4.38 -43.90 -11.16
N VAL A 70 5.20 -42.96 -10.68
CA VAL A 70 6.53 -43.27 -10.14
C VAL A 70 6.35 -43.64 -8.67
N SER A 71 6.58 -44.92 -8.37
CA SER A 71 6.73 -45.45 -7.02
C SER A 71 8.15 -45.12 -6.52
N LEU A 72 8.28 -44.18 -5.58
CA LEU A 72 9.49 -44.03 -4.78
C LEU A 72 9.32 -44.84 -3.50
N GLY A 73 10.07 -45.94 -3.43
CA GLY A 73 10.15 -46.83 -2.29
C GLY A 73 10.74 -46.12 -1.08
N TRP A 74 10.17 -46.46 0.07
CA TRP A 74 10.66 -46.09 1.38
C TRP A 74 11.91 -46.93 1.70
N SER A 75 13.04 -46.27 1.92
CA SER A 75 14.18 -46.88 2.62
C SER A 75 14.19 -46.34 4.04
N ALA A 76 13.90 -47.23 4.99
CA ALA A 76 14.05 -47.03 6.40
C ALA A 76 15.53 -46.87 6.76
N VAL A 77 15.87 -45.81 7.49
CA VAL A 77 17.10 -45.74 8.28
C VAL A 77 16.67 -45.68 9.73
N SER A 78 16.87 -46.81 10.43
CA SER A 78 16.79 -46.91 11.88
C SER A 78 17.99 -46.20 12.51
N PHE A 79 17.76 -45.35 13.49
CA PHE A 79 18.74 -45.07 14.53
C PHE A 79 18.10 -45.30 15.89
N ASP A 80 18.68 -46.26 16.61
CA ASP A 80 18.29 -46.69 17.93
C ASP A 80 18.54 -45.60 18.99
N PHE A 81 17.58 -45.50 19.90
CA PHE A 81 17.70 -44.80 21.17
C PHE A 81 18.34 -45.74 22.20
N THR A 82 19.47 -45.33 22.81
CA THR A 82 19.89 -45.86 24.11
C THR A 82 20.24 -44.75 25.11
N ARG A 83 19.83 -45.02 26.35
CA ARG A 83 19.70 -44.18 27.54
C ARG A 83 21.02 -43.93 28.32
N VAL A 84 21.09 -42.73 28.94
CA VAL A 84 21.41 -42.43 30.37
C VAL A 84 22.86 -42.63 30.89
N SER A 85 23.51 -41.56 31.38
CA SER A 85 23.69 -41.30 32.85
C SER A 85 24.58 -40.08 33.20
N ARG A 86 24.05 -39.33 34.20
CA ARG A 86 24.57 -38.44 35.27
C ARG A 86 26.06 -37.99 35.38
N SER A 87 26.20 -36.70 35.72
CA SER A 87 27.35 -35.86 36.20
C SER A 87 27.78 -36.14 37.67
N PRO A 88 28.65 -35.35 38.39
CA PRO A 88 29.86 -34.50 38.14
C PRO A 88 30.98 -34.74 39.23
N PRO A 89 31.76 -33.79 39.83
CA PRO A 89 32.54 -32.59 39.40
C PRO A 89 34.06 -32.65 39.81
N GLY A 90 34.89 -31.66 39.43
CA GLY A 90 36.24 -31.49 40.02
C GLY A 90 36.97 -30.19 39.64
N CYS A 91 37.45 -29.47 40.65
CA CYS A 91 38.15 -28.18 40.63
C CYS A 91 39.64 -28.36 41.01
N SER A 92 40.48 -27.37 40.64
CA SER A 92 41.77 -26.96 41.26
C SER A 92 43.12 -27.30 40.59
N THR A 93 43.84 -26.19 40.31
CA THR A 93 45.27 -25.87 40.56
C THR A 93 46.44 -26.41 39.71
N ALA A 94 47.03 -25.46 38.97
CA ALA A 94 48.43 -24.97 39.02
C ALA A 94 49.65 -25.89 38.80
N THR A 95 50.38 -25.63 37.70
CA THR A 95 51.85 -25.46 37.57
C THR A 95 52.10 -24.96 36.13
N GLY A 96 52.86 -23.93 35.76
CA GLY A 96 54.01 -23.27 36.36
C GLY A 96 55.23 -23.50 35.46
N LEU A 97 55.51 -22.63 34.47
CA LEU A 97 56.86 -22.48 33.88
C LEU A 97 57.02 -21.12 33.16
N ARG A 98 58.04 -20.40 33.61
CA ARG A 98 58.56 -19.09 33.17
C ARG A 98 59.16 -19.12 31.77
N LEU A 99 59.15 -17.98 31.08
CA LEU A 99 60.32 -17.36 30.44
C LEU A 99 60.09 -15.84 30.26
N LYS A 100 61.14 -15.05 30.48
CA LYS A 100 61.19 -13.58 30.64
C LYS A 100 61.49 -12.82 29.32
N PRO A 101 61.34 -11.47 29.29
CA PRO A 101 61.18 -10.67 28.07
C PRO A 101 62.47 -10.00 27.57
N ARG A 102 62.40 -9.41 26.36
CA ARG A 102 63.44 -8.58 25.73
C ARG A 102 62.89 -7.17 25.45
N MET A 103 63.61 -6.15 25.90
CA MET A 103 63.40 -4.71 25.64
C MET A 103 64.63 -4.14 24.92
N ASN A 104 64.42 -3.12 24.08
CA ASN A 104 65.29 -1.98 23.69
C ASN A 104 64.67 -1.32 22.44
N ARG A 105 64.69 -0.01 22.17
CA ARG A 105 65.26 1.22 22.75
C ARG A 105 64.73 2.39 21.88
N LEU A 106 64.47 3.57 22.44
CA LEU A 106 64.33 4.83 21.67
C LEU A 106 64.98 5.96 22.48
N GLU A 107 65.85 6.71 21.82
CA GLU A 107 66.71 7.76 22.38
C GLU A 107 66.02 9.13 22.44
N VAL A 108 66.40 9.93 23.43
CA VAL A 108 66.02 11.33 23.64
C VAL A 108 67.30 12.17 23.64
N THR A 109 67.28 13.31 22.96
CA THR A 109 68.33 14.34 23.00
C THR A 109 67.76 15.68 23.50
N THR A 110 68.49 16.25 24.46
CA THR A 110 68.29 17.54 25.16
C THR A 110 68.91 18.69 24.33
N THR A 111 68.48 19.96 24.38
CA THR A 111 69.01 21.01 25.30
C THR A 111 68.39 22.41 25.06
N LEU A 112 68.06 23.07 26.19
CA LEU A 112 68.24 24.49 26.62
C LEU A 112 67.75 25.70 25.78
N PHE A 113 67.10 26.69 26.44
CA PHE A 113 67.63 28.06 26.71
C PHE A 113 66.65 28.95 27.58
N HIS A 114 67.19 29.45 28.71
CA HIS A 114 67.00 30.72 29.48
C HIS A 114 65.63 31.30 29.95
N PRO A 115 65.55 31.83 31.21
CA PRO A 115 64.40 32.57 31.73
C PRO A 115 64.62 34.10 31.78
N LEU A 116 63.56 34.89 31.57
CA LEU A 116 63.51 36.31 31.91
C LEU A 116 62.20 36.68 32.63
N LYS A 117 62.35 37.50 33.67
CA LYS A 117 61.33 38.05 34.58
C LYS A 117 60.47 39.11 33.88
N HIS A 118 59.20 39.25 34.27
CA HIS A 118 58.56 40.56 34.55
C HIS A 118 57.18 40.42 35.20
N GLU A 119 56.92 41.29 36.18
CA GLU A 119 55.66 41.53 36.91
C GLU A 119 54.69 42.49 36.16
N PRO A 120 53.42 42.67 36.62
CA PRO A 120 52.23 42.84 35.77
C PRO A 120 51.73 44.28 35.59
N ARG A 121 50.85 44.51 34.60
CA ARG A 121 49.92 45.65 34.54
C ARG A 121 48.55 45.26 33.93
N PRO A 122 47.46 45.95 34.30
CA PRO A 122 46.08 45.48 34.10
C PRO A 122 45.44 46.05 32.83
N ILE A 123 44.56 45.27 32.20
CA ILE A 123 43.62 45.80 31.19
C ILE A 123 42.24 45.21 31.46
N ASN A 124 41.32 46.10 31.84
CA ASN A 124 39.89 45.89 31.78
C ASN A 124 39.47 45.77 30.31
N SER A 125 38.85 44.64 29.93
CA SER A 125 37.87 44.63 28.84
C SER A 125 36.86 43.51 29.07
N VAL A 126 35.63 43.92 29.33
CA VAL A 126 34.45 43.06 29.33
C VAL A 126 34.22 42.65 27.87
N ILE A 127 34.52 41.38 27.55
CA ILE A 127 34.05 40.73 26.33
C ILE A 127 33.11 39.62 26.80
N SER A 128 31.82 39.92 26.81
CA SER A 128 30.75 38.92 26.89
C SER A 128 30.85 38.03 25.65
N ARG A 129 31.37 36.81 25.83
CA ARG A 129 31.27 35.76 24.81
C ARG A 129 29.78 35.49 24.56
N PRO A 130 29.31 35.46 23.30
CA PRO A 130 27.98 34.94 23.03
C PRO A 130 27.98 33.48 23.47
N THR A 131 27.06 33.14 24.37
CA THR A 131 26.80 31.75 24.71
C THR A 131 26.33 31.05 23.44
N PRO A 132 26.89 29.87 23.08
CA PRO A 132 26.33 29.10 22.00
C PRO A 132 24.86 28.79 22.35
N PRO A 133 23.93 28.82 21.39
CA PRO A 133 22.56 28.45 21.68
C PRO A 133 22.59 27.05 22.27
N LYS A 134 22.05 26.92 23.50
CA LYS A 134 21.82 25.63 24.12
C LYS A 134 21.08 24.80 23.08
N SER A 135 21.68 23.70 22.60
CA SER A 135 20.92 22.71 21.87
C SER A 135 19.82 22.26 22.81
N ALA A 136 18.60 22.72 22.56
CA ALA A 136 17.44 22.08 23.12
C ALA A 136 17.50 20.66 22.56
N ALA A 137 17.94 19.71 23.39
CA ALA A 137 17.56 18.33 23.22
C ALA A 137 16.04 18.34 23.39
N MET A 138 15.33 18.65 22.30
CA MET A 138 13.91 18.39 22.22
C MET A 138 13.81 16.89 22.43
N SER A 139 13.21 16.49 23.55
CA SER A 139 12.57 15.18 23.61
C SER A 139 11.66 15.17 22.39
N ALA A 140 12.05 14.45 21.35
CA ALA A 140 11.30 14.42 20.11
C ALA A 140 9.94 13.79 20.47
N ALA A 141 8.91 14.63 20.54
CA ALA A 141 7.54 14.14 20.65
C ALA A 141 7.32 13.21 19.46
N LEU A 142 6.64 12.09 19.69
CA LEU A 142 6.32 11.16 18.62
C LEU A 142 5.57 11.89 17.50
N PRO A 143 5.78 11.49 16.23
CA PRO A 143 5.17 12.18 15.11
C PRO A 143 3.66 12.25 15.25
N VAL A 144 3.11 13.44 15.05
CA VAL A 144 1.67 13.60 14.81
C VAL A 144 1.50 13.59 13.30
N ALA A 145 0.79 12.59 12.78
CA ALA A 145 0.71 12.38 11.35
C ALA A 145 -0.70 12.08 10.85
N ARG A 146 -0.88 12.28 9.54
CA ARG A 146 -2.13 12.03 8.81
C ARG A 146 -1.89 11.06 7.66
N ALA A 147 -2.65 9.97 7.60
CA ALA A 147 -2.62 9.04 6.48
C ALA A 147 -3.11 9.72 5.20
N LEU A 148 -2.33 9.62 4.12
CA LEU A 148 -2.58 10.33 2.86
C LEU A 148 -3.05 9.39 1.75
N HIS A 149 -2.21 8.42 1.41
CA HIS A 149 -2.47 7.55 0.27
C HIS A 149 -1.63 6.29 0.31
N PHE A 150 -2.04 5.33 -0.54
CA PHE A 150 -1.22 4.20 -0.93
C PHE A 150 -0.85 4.32 -2.41
N VAL A 151 0.43 4.10 -2.73
CA VAL A 151 0.95 4.13 -4.10
C VAL A 151 0.81 2.76 -4.75
N PHE A 152 0.18 2.71 -5.92
CA PHE A 152 0.03 1.52 -6.75
C PHE A 152 0.76 1.71 -8.08
N LYS A 153 1.48 0.69 -8.53
CA LYS A 153 2.09 0.66 -9.87
C LYS A 153 1.10 0.04 -10.85
N VAL A 154 0.83 0.74 -11.95
CA VAL A 154 -0.25 0.33 -12.87
C VAL A 154 0.30 0.09 -14.28
N GLY A 155 -0.02 -1.08 -14.84
CA GLY A 155 0.43 -1.48 -16.18
C GLY A 155 -0.58 -1.17 -17.29
N ASP A 156 -1.87 -1.18 -16.98
CA ASP A 156 -2.97 -0.84 -17.89
C ASP A 156 -3.77 0.34 -17.31
N ARG A 157 -3.38 1.57 -17.68
CA ARG A 157 -4.01 2.80 -17.19
C ARG A 157 -5.49 2.92 -17.56
N THR A 158 -5.92 2.37 -18.70
CA THR A 158 -7.32 2.44 -19.17
C THR A 158 -8.22 1.56 -18.33
N LYS A 159 -7.86 0.28 -18.14
CA LYS A 159 -8.61 -0.61 -17.24
C LYS A 159 -8.57 -0.14 -15.80
N THR A 160 -7.44 0.43 -15.38
CA THR A 160 -7.29 1.01 -14.05
C THR A 160 -8.26 2.18 -13.86
N ALA A 161 -8.36 3.10 -14.84
CA ALA A 161 -9.32 4.19 -14.78
C ALA A 161 -10.77 3.67 -14.66
N THR A 162 -11.15 2.64 -15.42
CA THR A 162 -12.47 1.99 -15.31
C THR A 162 -12.70 1.39 -13.91
N PHE A 163 -11.72 0.68 -13.35
CA PHE A 163 -11.85 0.12 -12.00
C PHE A 163 -12.10 1.21 -10.96
N TYR A 164 -11.22 2.22 -10.87
CA TYR A 164 -11.34 3.22 -9.83
C TYR A 164 -12.55 4.15 -10.03
N ARG A 165 -12.85 4.57 -11.27
CA ARG A 165 -13.95 5.50 -11.57
C ARG A 165 -15.31 4.81 -11.63
N ASP A 166 -15.41 3.72 -12.39
CA ASP A 166 -16.71 3.14 -12.75
C ASP A 166 -17.12 2.00 -11.81
N VAL A 167 -16.15 1.20 -11.32
CA VAL A 167 -16.42 0.15 -10.33
C VAL A 167 -16.47 0.74 -8.93
N LEU A 168 -15.38 1.36 -8.46
CA LEU A 168 -15.33 1.88 -7.09
C LEU A 168 -16.14 3.17 -6.91
N GLY A 169 -16.38 3.94 -7.98
CA GLY A 169 -17.07 5.23 -7.89
C GLY A 169 -16.19 6.36 -7.34
N MET A 170 -14.87 6.22 -7.42
CA MET A 170 -13.93 7.27 -7.03
C MET A 170 -13.80 8.34 -8.13
N LYS A 171 -13.23 9.49 -7.77
CA LYS A 171 -12.99 10.63 -8.66
C LYS A 171 -11.50 10.84 -8.85
N ILE A 172 -11.10 11.19 -10.08
CA ILE A 172 -9.76 11.68 -10.34
C ILE A 172 -9.62 13.06 -9.70
N LEU A 173 -8.67 13.18 -8.78
CA LEU A 173 -8.44 14.40 -7.99
C LEU A 173 -7.40 15.29 -8.65
N ARG A 174 -6.36 14.70 -9.21
CA ARG A 174 -5.33 15.39 -10.01
C ARG A 174 -4.53 14.37 -10.82
N HIS A 175 -3.96 14.84 -11.92
CA HIS A 175 -3.12 14.04 -12.81
C HIS A 175 -1.90 14.86 -13.22
N GLU A 176 -0.72 14.25 -13.15
CA GLU A 176 0.55 14.86 -13.53
C GLU A 176 1.36 13.94 -14.45
N GLU A 177 1.99 14.53 -15.47
CA GLU A 177 2.92 13.86 -16.38
C GLU A 177 4.36 14.33 -16.10
N PHE A 178 5.30 13.40 -16.09
CA PHE A 178 6.70 13.64 -15.79
C PHE A 178 7.59 13.05 -16.90
N GLU A 179 8.52 13.83 -17.41
CA GLU A 179 9.41 13.41 -18.51
C GLU A 179 10.62 12.59 -18.03
N GLU A 180 10.99 12.72 -16.75
CA GLU A 180 12.16 12.07 -16.15
C GLU A 180 11.78 11.30 -14.88
N GLY A 181 12.57 10.26 -14.56
CA GLY A 181 12.43 9.49 -13.32
C GLY A 181 12.50 10.36 -12.06
N CYS A 182 11.79 9.95 -11.00
CA CYS A 182 11.71 10.74 -9.78
C CYS A 182 12.99 10.61 -8.95
N LYS A 183 13.53 11.74 -8.45
CA LYS A 183 14.71 11.79 -7.56
C LYS A 183 14.57 10.92 -6.29
N ALA A 184 13.36 10.80 -5.77
CA ALA A 184 13.03 9.98 -4.60
C ALA A 184 12.51 8.58 -4.99
N THR A 185 12.73 8.15 -6.24
CA THR A 185 12.28 6.85 -6.76
C THR A 185 10.79 6.60 -6.53
N CYS A 186 9.96 7.67 -6.52
CA CYS A 186 8.52 7.55 -6.30
C CYS A 186 7.84 6.69 -7.37
N ASN A 187 8.41 6.61 -8.57
CA ASN A 187 7.92 5.75 -9.64
C ASN A 187 8.56 4.36 -9.66
N GLY A 188 9.49 4.06 -8.75
CA GLY A 188 10.33 2.87 -8.72
C GLY A 188 11.71 3.10 -9.36
N PRO A 189 12.43 2.02 -9.71
CA PRO A 189 13.78 2.09 -10.29
C PRO A 189 13.76 2.42 -11.81
N TYR A 190 12.82 3.25 -12.26
CA TYR A 190 12.61 3.53 -13.69
C TYR A 190 12.98 4.97 -14.03
N ASP A 191 13.80 5.14 -15.08
CA ASP A 191 14.36 6.44 -15.47
C ASP A 191 13.57 7.13 -16.59
N GLY A 192 12.47 6.53 -17.06
CA GLY A 192 11.68 7.01 -18.19
C GLY A 192 10.50 7.91 -17.80
N LYS A 193 9.76 8.34 -18.83
CA LYS A 193 8.49 9.06 -18.68
C LYS A 193 7.52 8.26 -17.80
N TRP A 194 6.82 8.95 -16.91
CA TRP A 194 5.81 8.36 -16.04
C TRP A 194 4.72 9.39 -15.73
N SER A 195 3.59 8.89 -15.25
CA SER A 195 2.49 9.75 -14.81
C SER A 195 2.04 9.37 -13.40
N LYS A 196 1.54 10.35 -12.68
CA LYS A 196 0.90 10.21 -11.38
C LYS A 196 -0.56 10.59 -11.49
N THR A 197 -1.45 9.76 -10.94
CA THR A 197 -2.88 10.07 -10.87
C THR A 197 -3.38 9.81 -9.46
N MET A 198 -3.95 10.83 -8.82
CA MET A 198 -4.58 10.67 -7.52
C MET A 198 -6.07 10.40 -7.70
N VAL A 199 -6.58 9.37 -7.04
CA VAL A 199 -7.98 8.96 -7.15
C VAL A 199 -8.55 8.56 -5.79
N GLY A 200 -9.72 9.08 -5.46
CA GLY A 200 -10.35 8.86 -4.16
C GLY A 200 -11.80 9.33 -4.09
N TYR A 201 -12.42 9.24 -2.92
CA TYR A 201 -13.81 9.66 -2.71
C TYR A 201 -13.98 11.17 -2.43
N GLY A 202 -12.89 11.86 -2.10
CA GLY A 202 -12.88 13.29 -1.80
C GLY A 202 -11.47 13.89 -1.81
N PRO A 203 -11.33 15.17 -1.43
CA PRO A 203 -10.05 15.87 -1.42
C PRO A 203 -8.98 15.18 -0.57
N GLU A 204 -7.71 15.28 -0.98
CA GLU A 204 -6.56 14.71 -0.26
C GLU A 204 -6.31 15.35 1.12
N ASP A 205 -6.98 16.46 1.44
CA ASP A 205 -6.89 17.13 2.74
C ASP A 205 -7.49 16.32 3.89
N ASP A 206 -8.52 15.54 3.60
CA ASP A 206 -9.33 14.81 4.57
C ASP A 206 -9.68 13.36 4.17
N HIS A 207 -9.30 12.93 2.96
CA HIS A 207 -9.47 11.55 2.48
C HIS A 207 -8.15 10.81 2.31
N PHE A 208 -8.19 9.49 2.52
CA PHE A 208 -7.16 8.57 2.10
C PHE A 208 -7.42 8.15 0.64
N VAL A 209 -6.42 8.33 -0.22
CA VAL A 209 -6.59 8.15 -1.67
C VAL A 209 -5.63 7.10 -2.23
N ALA A 210 -5.81 6.71 -3.49
CA ALA A 210 -4.83 5.92 -4.22
C ALA A 210 -3.98 6.83 -5.11
N GLU A 211 -2.66 6.68 -5.03
CA GLU A 211 -1.71 7.26 -5.98
C GLU A 211 -1.40 6.22 -7.05
N LEU A 212 -1.80 6.45 -8.29
CA LEU A 212 -1.56 5.54 -9.41
C LEU A 212 -0.33 6.00 -10.18
N THR A 213 0.72 5.18 -10.16
CA THR A 213 1.97 5.39 -10.87
C THR A 213 1.99 4.53 -12.13
N TYR A 214 1.93 5.18 -13.29
CA TYR A 214 2.12 4.50 -14.57
C TYR A 214 3.49 4.85 -15.14
N ASN A 215 4.31 3.85 -15.43
CA ASN A 215 5.58 4.03 -16.12
C ASN A 215 5.41 3.65 -17.59
N TYR A 216 5.74 4.57 -18.51
CA TYR A 216 5.61 4.30 -19.94
C TYR A 216 6.52 3.13 -20.35
N GLY A 217 5.97 2.19 -21.11
CA GLY A 217 6.69 1.00 -21.56
C GLY A 217 6.78 -0.14 -20.53
N VAL A 218 6.22 0.04 -19.33
CA VAL A 218 6.11 -1.03 -18.32
C VAL A 218 4.66 -1.51 -18.25
N GLY A 219 4.43 -2.74 -18.75
CA GLY A 219 3.08 -3.28 -18.91
C GLY A 219 2.60 -4.12 -17.73
N GLU A 220 3.52 -4.60 -16.88
CA GLU A 220 3.20 -5.53 -15.80
C GLU A 220 4.20 -5.38 -14.66
N TYR A 221 3.72 -5.62 -13.44
CA TYR A 221 4.51 -5.70 -12.23
C TYR A 221 4.20 -7.02 -11.53
N ARG A 222 5.24 -7.72 -11.05
CA ARG A 222 5.07 -8.97 -10.30
C ARG A 222 4.53 -8.64 -8.93
N LEU A 223 3.31 -9.09 -8.61
CA LEU A 223 2.74 -8.96 -7.27
C LEU A 223 3.52 -9.85 -6.29
N GLY A 224 3.78 -9.28 -5.11
CA GLY A 224 4.34 -9.98 -3.96
C GLY A 224 3.27 -10.62 -3.09
N ASN A 225 3.62 -10.89 -1.83
CA ASN A 225 2.68 -11.22 -0.76
C ASN A 225 2.61 -10.10 0.31
N ASP A 226 3.17 -8.93 0.02
CA ASP A 226 3.36 -7.80 0.92
C ASP A 226 2.07 -6.99 1.13
N PHE A 227 1.37 -6.66 0.04
CA PHE A 227 0.07 -5.97 0.08
C PHE A 227 -1.08 -6.97 0.17
N LEU A 228 -1.82 -6.96 1.27
CA LEU A 228 -2.92 -7.89 1.52
C LEU A 228 -4.28 -7.35 1.10
N GLY A 229 -4.43 -6.03 1.05
CA GLY A 229 -5.56 -5.37 0.42
C GLY A 229 -5.95 -4.01 1.01
N LEU A 230 -6.76 -3.28 0.26
CA LEU A 230 -7.41 -2.05 0.71
C LEU A 230 -8.89 -2.33 1.00
N THR A 231 -9.37 -1.97 2.18
CA THR A 231 -10.78 -2.15 2.57
C THR A 231 -11.53 -0.83 2.49
N LEU A 232 -12.71 -0.83 1.87
CA LEU A 232 -13.60 0.33 1.80
C LEU A 232 -15.07 -0.07 1.99
N GLN A 233 -15.89 0.88 2.44
CA GLN A 233 -17.32 0.69 2.68
C GLN A 233 -18.15 1.35 1.59
N SER A 234 -18.77 0.57 0.69
CA SER A 234 -19.56 1.13 -0.41
C SER A 234 -20.45 0.06 -1.07
N SER A 235 -21.73 0.04 -0.73
CA SER A 235 -22.75 -0.75 -1.42
C SER A 235 -22.91 -0.34 -2.88
N GLN A 236 -22.65 0.93 -3.19
CA GLN A 236 -22.61 1.43 -4.56
C GLN A 236 -21.47 0.78 -5.37
N ALA A 237 -20.29 0.58 -4.78
CA ALA A 237 -19.17 -0.07 -5.46
C ALA A 237 -19.47 -1.55 -5.74
N VAL A 238 -20.09 -2.26 -4.79
CA VAL A 238 -20.56 -3.64 -4.99
C VAL A 238 -21.60 -3.71 -6.11
N SER A 239 -22.56 -2.79 -6.12
CA SER A 239 -23.60 -2.70 -7.15
C SER A 239 -23.02 -2.37 -8.53
N ASN A 240 -22.05 -1.46 -8.59
CA ASN A 240 -21.33 -1.10 -9.81
C ASN A 240 -20.54 -2.29 -10.37
N ALA A 241 -19.79 -3.00 -9.53
CA ALA A 241 -19.05 -4.21 -9.91
C ALA A 241 -20.00 -5.24 -10.53
N LYS A 242 -21.10 -5.56 -9.86
CA LYS A 242 -22.14 -6.48 -10.35
C LYS A 242 -22.71 -6.02 -11.71
N ARG A 243 -23.05 -4.74 -11.84
CA ARG A 243 -23.60 -4.15 -13.07
C ARG A 243 -22.61 -4.18 -14.25
N LEU A 244 -21.33 -3.96 -13.99
CA LEU A 244 -20.27 -3.95 -15.00
C LEU A 244 -19.72 -5.34 -15.30
N GLY A 245 -20.14 -6.38 -14.56
CA GLY A 245 -19.58 -7.72 -14.66
C GLY A 245 -18.13 -7.80 -14.17
N TRP A 246 -17.71 -6.88 -13.30
CA TRP A 246 -16.38 -6.94 -12.69
C TRP A 246 -16.31 -8.09 -11.67
N PRO A 247 -15.26 -8.94 -11.68
CA PRO A 247 -15.16 -10.08 -10.78
C PRO A 247 -15.30 -9.70 -9.30
N LEU A 248 -16.18 -10.41 -8.60
CA LEU A 248 -16.53 -10.14 -7.22
C LEU A 248 -16.81 -11.46 -6.51
N THR A 249 -16.09 -11.72 -5.41
CA THR A 249 -16.19 -12.96 -4.62
C THR A 249 -16.62 -12.62 -3.20
N GLU A 250 -17.69 -13.20 -2.70
CA GLU A 250 -18.08 -13.05 -1.30
C GLU A 250 -17.10 -13.83 -0.40
N VAL A 251 -16.45 -13.15 0.54
CA VAL A 251 -15.39 -13.70 1.42
C VAL A 251 -15.74 -13.58 2.90
N GLY A 252 -16.91 -13.03 3.21
CA GLY A 252 -17.44 -12.89 4.56
C GLY A 252 -18.82 -12.22 4.50
N GLU A 253 -19.47 -12.11 5.66
CA GLU A 253 -20.78 -11.47 5.75
C GLU A 253 -20.72 -10.03 5.24
N ALA A 254 -21.44 -9.76 4.14
CA ALA A 254 -21.44 -8.47 3.45
C ALA A 254 -20.04 -7.96 3.06
N LEU A 255 -19.08 -8.87 2.87
CA LEU A 255 -17.70 -8.54 2.51
C LEU A 255 -17.32 -9.23 1.19
N TYR A 256 -16.98 -8.41 0.21
CA TYR A 256 -16.65 -8.88 -1.13
C TYR A 256 -15.21 -8.55 -1.51
N LEU A 257 -14.50 -9.53 -2.04
CA LEU A 257 -13.19 -9.37 -2.66
C LEU A 257 -13.36 -9.07 -4.15
N THR A 258 -12.69 -8.02 -4.61
CA THR A 258 -12.45 -7.71 -6.03
C THR A 258 -10.97 -7.41 -6.22
N GLU A 259 -10.47 -7.56 -7.44
CA GLU A 259 -9.10 -7.21 -7.78
C GLU A 259 -9.07 -6.04 -8.77
N ALA A 260 -8.19 -5.07 -8.50
CA ALA A 260 -7.83 -4.05 -9.47
C ALA A 260 -6.91 -4.67 -10.54
N PRO A 261 -6.78 -4.04 -11.73
CA PRO A 261 -5.79 -4.48 -12.72
C PRO A 261 -4.39 -4.58 -12.10
N GLY A 262 -3.70 -5.70 -12.33
CA GLY A 262 -2.44 -6.03 -11.65
C GLY A 262 -2.59 -6.92 -10.42
N GLY A 263 -3.81 -7.32 -10.05
CA GLY A 263 -4.09 -8.30 -8.98
C GLY A 263 -4.18 -7.70 -7.57
N TYR A 264 -4.21 -6.37 -7.45
CA TYR A 264 -4.32 -5.70 -6.14
C TYR A 264 -5.69 -5.95 -5.52
N ARG A 265 -5.71 -6.51 -4.31
CA ARG A 265 -6.95 -6.87 -3.61
C ARG A 265 -7.65 -5.65 -3.01
N PHE A 266 -8.95 -5.57 -3.27
CA PHE A 266 -9.87 -4.61 -2.64
C PHE A 266 -11.00 -5.37 -1.96
N TYR A 267 -11.26 -5.03 -0.70
CA TYR A 267 -12.37 -5.59 0.08
C TYR A 267 -13.47 -4.53 0.20
N LEU A 268 -14.63 -4.85 -0.38
CA LEU A 268 -15.81 -3.99 -0.38
C LEU A 268 -16.76 -4.46 0.70
N LEU A 269 -16.94 -3.65 1.74
CA LEU A 269 -17.99 -3.84 2.73
C LEU A 269 -19.30 -3.30 2.14
N ASP A 270 -20.27 -4.18 1.92
CA ASP A 270 -21.57 -3.89 1.31
C ASP A 270 -22.51 -3.21 2.31
N LYS A 271 -22.18 -1.95 2.61
CA LYS A 271 -22.97 -1.02 3.43
C LYS A 271 -22.96 0.35 2.76
N GLU A 272 -23.97 1.16 3.06
CA GLU A 272 -24.02 2.54 2.58
C GLU A 272 -22.74 3.30 2.92
N GLN A 273 -22.30 4.17 2.01
CA GLN A 273 -21.11 4.98 2.24
C GLN A 273 -21.34 5.88 3.47
N PRO A 274 -20.36 5.99 4.38
CA PRO A 274 -20.46 6.92 5.49
C PRO A 274 -20.38 8.37 4.98
N GLU A 275 -20.76 9.35 5.82
CA GLU A 275 -20.60 10.79 5.51
C GLU A 275 -19.12 11.23 5.42
N ARG A 276 -18.22 10.41 5.97
CA ARG A 276 -16.76 10.59 5.94
C ARG A 276 -16.13 9.68 4.89
N ASP A 277 -14.80 9.70 4.80
CA ASP A 277 -14.05 8.82 3.90
C ASP A 277 -14.51 7.33 3.97
N PRO A 278 -14.96 6.75 2.84
CA PRO A 278 -15.30 5.34 2.75
C PRO A 278 -14.11 4.39 2.91
N VAL A 279 -12.87 4.84 2.68
CA VAL A 279 -11.68 4.01 2.84
C VAL A 279 -11.40 3.74 4.32
N GLN A 280 -11.35 2.47 4.70
CA GLN A 280 -11.24 2.06 6.10
C GLN A 280 -9.79 1.74 6.50
N LYS A 281 -9.10 0.93 5.70
CA LYS A 281 -7.76 0.46 6.03
C LYS A 281 -6.96 -0.03 4.83
N VAL A 282 -5.65 0.02 4.97
CA VAL A 282 -4.67 -0.74 4.18
C VAL A 282 -4.12 -1.89 5.03
N SER A 283 -4.03 -3.09 4.46
CA SER A 283 -3.55 -4.28 5.15
C SER A 283 -2.23 -4.75 4.54
N LEU A 284 -1.19 -4.86 5.36
CA LEU A 284 0.16 -5.25 4.96
C LEU A 284 0.60 -6.51 5.71
N ALA A 285 1.31 -7.38 4.99
CA ALA A 285 1.91 -8.58 5.57
C ALA A 285 3.16 -8.22 6.38
N VAL A 286 3.34 -8.88 7.53
CA VAL A 286 4.57 -8.76 8.33
C VAL A 286 5.09 -10.15 8.67
N SER A 287 6.41 -10.27 8.89
CA SER A 287 7.02 -11.55 9.31
C SER A 287 7.12 -11.69 10.83
N ASP A 288 7.05 -10.58 11.56
CA ASP A 288 7.06 -10.55 13.02
C ASP A 288 6.18 -9.41 13.53
N LEU A 289 4.99 -9.77 14.03
CA LEU A 289 4.00 -8.79 14.47
C LEU A 289 4.48 -7.94 15.65
N GLN A 290 5.28 -8.50 16.56
CA GLN A 290 5.78 -7.75 17.72
C GLN A 290 6.80 -6.69 17.29
N ARG A 291 7.73 -7.06 16.41
CA ARG A 291 8.73 -6.16 15.85
C ARG A 291 8.08 -5.03 15.06
N SER A 292 7.09 -5.36 14.23
CA SER A 292 6.41 -4.36 13.40
C SER A 292 5.52 -3.43 14.24
N VAL A 293 4.80 -3.96 15.25
CA VAL A 293 4.04 -3.11 16.19
C VAL A 293 4.96 -2.18 16.99
N HIS A 294 6.13 -2.65 17.42
CA HIS A 294 7.11 -1.78 18.09
C HIS A 294 7.56 -0.63 17.17
N TYR A 295 7.92 -0.93 15.93
CA TYR A 295 8.31 0.08 14.95
C TYR A 295 7.20 1.12 14.73
N TRP A 296 6.00 0.68 14.35
CA TRP A 296 4.90 1.57 14.01
C TRP A 296 4.35 2.33 15.21
N SER A 297 4.31 1.73 16.40
CA SER A 297 3.77 2.37 17.60
C SER A 297 4.81 3.15 18.38
N SER A 298 5.91 2.50 18.76
CA SER A 298 6.90 3.10 19.67
C SER A 298 7.81 4.12 18.97
N LEU A 299 8.05 3.98 17.66
CA LEU A 299 8.92 4.91 16.93
C LEU A 299 8.10 5.93 16.13
N LEU A 300 7.06 5.48 15.42
CA LEU A 300 6.27 6.34 14.54
C LEU A 300 5.01 6.92 15.18
N GLY A 301 4.65 6.51 16.40
CA GLY A 301 3.57 7.13 17.16
C GLY A 301 2.15 6.67 16.81
N MET A 302 1.99 5.61 16.01
CA MET A 302 0.66 5.04 15.78
C MET A 302 0.10 4.36 17.04
N LYS A 303 -1.20 4.51 17.26
CA LYS A 303 -1.92 3.84 18.35
C LYS A 303 -2.40 2.48 17.89
N VAL A 304 -2.25 1.48 18.75
CA VAL A 304 -2.91 0.18 18.56
C VAL A 304 -4.38 0.33 18.93
N MET A 305 -5.26 -0.04 18.01
CA MET A 305 -6.71 0.12 18.14
C MET A 305 -7.41 -1.21 18.34
N GLU A 306 -6.99 -2.24 17.60
CA GLU A 306 -7.56 -3.59 17.70
C GLU A 306 -6.43 -4.62 17.55
N LYS A 307 -6.62 -5.79 18.18
CA LYS A 307 -5.76 -6.96 18.01
C LYS A 307 -6.65 -8.16 17.73
N SER A 308 -6.30 -8.96 16.73
CA SER A 308 -6.96 -10.22 16.42
C SER A 308 -5.96 -11.36 16.53
N GLU A 309 -6.15 -12.22 17.54
CA GLU A 309 -5.33 -13.43 17.69
C GLU A 309 -5.63 -14.45 16.58
N GLU A 310 -6.89 -14.56 16.17
CA GLU A 310 -7.34 -15.46 15.11
C GLU A 310 -6.70 -15.12 13.76
N LYS A 311 -6.72 -13.84 13.37
CA LYS A 311 -6.11 -13.37 12.12
C LYS A 311 -4.61 -13.12 12.24
N LYS A 312 -4.07 -13.18 13.46
CA LYS A 312 -2.72 -12.73 13.82
C LYS A 312 -2.44 -11.31 13.28
N SER A 313 -3.36 -10.39 13.55
CA SER A 313 -3.29 -9.02 13.05
C SER A 313 -3.42 -7.96 14.14
N VAL A 314 -2.88 -6.78 13.87
CA VAL A 314 -3.03 -5.57 14.69
C VAL A 314 -3.49 -4.42 13.81
N LEU A 315 -4.58 -3.77 14.20
CA LEU A 315 -5.08 -2.56 13.56
C LEU A 315 -4.52 -1.34 14.29
N MET A 316 -3.96 -0.39 13.54
CA MET A 316 -3.27 0.77 14.06
C MET A 316 -3.66 2.04 13.30
N GLY A 317 -3.49 3.20 13.95
CA GLY A 317 -3.69 4.48 13.27
C GLY A 317 -3.31 5.68 14.13
N PHE A 318 -3.26 6.85 13.51
CA PHE A 318 -2.99 8.12 14.20
C PHE A 318 -4.25 8.72 14.83
N SER A 319 -5.43 8.51 14.23
CA SER A 319 -6.72 8.90 14.78
C SER A 319 -7.85 7.92 14.41
N ASP A 320 -8.95 7.97 15.16
CA ASP A 320 -10.14 7.15 14.91
C ASP A 320 -10.85 7.50 13.60
N SER A 321 -10.65 8.71 13.07
CA SER A 321 -11.28 9.20 11.84
C SER A 321 -10.52 8.92 10.54
N GLN A 322 -9.22 8.63 10.60
CA GLN A 322 -8.39 8.42 9.41
C GLN A 322 -8.42 6.97 8.90
N CYS A 323 -7.95 6.72 7.68
CA CYS A 323 -7.62 5.36 7.24
C CYS A 323 -6.62 4.69 8.19
N LYS A 324 -6.83 3.39 8.46
CA LYS A 324 -6.02 2.59 9.39
C LYS A 324 -4.98 1.74 8.65
N LEU A 325 -3.97 1.31 9.38
CA LEU A 325 -3.01 0.30 8.94
C LEU A 325 -3.29 -1.01 9.70
N GLU A 326 -3.58 -2.08 8.98
CA GLU A 326 -3.61 -3.43 9.54
C GLU A 326 -2.29 -4.13 9.21
N LEU A 327 -1.58 -4.58 10.23
CA LEU A 327 -0.41 -5.45 10.09
C LEU A 327 -0.87 -6.88 10.36
N GLN A 328 -0.61 -7.79 9.43
CA GLN A 328 -0.99 -9.20 9.56
C GLN A 328 0.23 -10.10 9.43
N ASP A 329 0.48 -10.92 10.44
CA ASP A 329 1.52 -11.94 10.40
C ASP A 329 1.09 -13.07 9.45
N ILE A 330 1.87 -13.25 8.39
CA ILE A 330 1.62 -14.28 7.36
C ILE A 330 2.35 -15.60 7.62
N GLY A 331 3.15 -15.68 8.68
CA GLY A 331 3.95 -16.86 9.04
C GLY A 331 5.05 -17.19 8.04
N ALA A 332 5.43 -16.24 7.20
CA ALA A 332 6.42 -16.38 6.14
C ALA A 332 7.20 -15.07 5.91
N ALA A 333 8.27 -15.13 5.14
CA ALA A 333 8.98 -13.95 4.70
C ALA A 333 8.09 -13.12 3.75
N VAL A 334 8.22 -11.79 3.87
CA VAL A 334 7.54 -10.84 2.98
C VAL A 334 8.33 -10.72 1.66
N ASP A 335 7.67 -11.03 0.55
CA ASP A 335 8.13 -10.82 -0.81
C ASP A 335 7.39 -9.62 -1.39
N HIS A 336 8.12 -8.56 -1.71
CA HIS A 336 7.59 -7.32 -2.25
C HIS A 336 7.26 -7.39 -3.75
N GLY A 337 7.77 -8.39 -4.47
CA GLY A 337 7.64 -8.40 -5.92
C GLY A 337 8.29 -7.16 -6.57
N THR A 338 7.75 -6.75 -7.72
CA THR A 338 8.06 -5.45 -8.32
C THR A 338 6.87 -4.49 -8.25
N ALA A 339 5.70 -5.01 -7.88
CA ALA A 339 4.44 -4.27 -7.71
C ALA A 339 4.29 -3.59 -6.34
N PHE A 340 5.28 -3.74 -5.44
CA PHE A 340 5.27 -3.12 -4.12
C PHE A 340 4.90 -1.65 -4.21
N GLY A 341 4.06 -1.25 -3.26
CA GLY A 341 3.59 0.12 -3.09
C GLY A 341 4.37 0.87 -2.01
N ARG A 342 3.80 2.01 -1.64
CA ARG A 342 4.29 2.86 -0.56
C ARG A 342 3.09 3.49 0.14
N ILE A 343 3.10 3.49 1.46
CA ILE A 343 2.10 4.25 2.23
C ILE A 343 2.67 5.61 2.61
N ALA A 344 1.87 6.67 2.49
CA ALA A 344 2.30 8.03 2.77
C ALA A 344 1.53 8.65 3.94
N PHE A 345 2.25 9.42 4.74
CA PHE A 345 1.75 10.20 5.85
C PHE A 345 2.26 11.63 5.77
N SER A 346 1.44 12.61 6.11
CA SER A 346 1.94 13.97 6.37
C SER A 346 2.19 14.18 7.85
N CYS A 347 3.15 15.03 8.18
CA CYS A 347 3.37 15.60 9.51
C CYS A 347 3.78 17.07 9.35
N PRO A 348 3.74 17.90 10.40
CA PRO A 348 4.35 19.23 10.34
C PRO A 348 5.77 19.15 9.80
N ARG A 349 6.14 19.99 8.83
CA ARG A 349 7.45 19.96 8.16
C ARG A 349 8.61 19.92 9.15
N GLU A 350 8.50 20.68 10.25
CA GLU A 350 9.51 20.75 11.30
C GLU A 350 9.81 19.40 12.00
N GLN A 351 8.92 18.42 11.90
CA GLN A 351 9.11 17.08 12.46
C GLN A 351 9.96 16.16 11.58
N LEU A 352 10.10 16.43 10.27
CA LEU A 352 10.83 15.56 9.34
C LEU A 352 12.29 15.32 9.74
N PRO A 353 13.09 16.35 10.12
CA PRO A 353 14.45 16.11 10.60
C PRO A 353 14.50 15.26 11.88
N GLY A 354 13.49 15.40 12.75
CA GLY A 354 13.34 14.62 13.97
C GLY A 354 13.05 13.14 13.70
N ILE A 355 12.18 12.86 12.72
CA ILE A 355 11.90 11.49 12.25
C ILE A 355 13.19 10.85 11.71
N GLU A 356 13.91 11.54 10.83
CA GLU A 356 15.18 11.02 10.29
C GLU A 356 16.21 10.75 11.40
N ALA A 357 16.37 11.69 12.34
CA ALA A 357 17.28 11.55 13.47
C ALA A 357 16.91 10.36 14.38
N LEU A 358 15.61 10.15 14.62
CA LEU A 358 15.12 9.00 15.38
C LEU A 358 15.44 7.68 14.67
N MET A 359 15.17 7.58 13.36
CA MET A 359 15.47 6.37 12.59
C MET A 359 16.97 6.06 12.55
N LYS A 360 17.83 7.08 12.46
CA LYS A 360 19.29 6.93 12.61
C LYS A 360 19.67 6.40 13.99
N LYS A 361 19.12 6.99 15.05
CA LYS A 361 19.39 6.60 16.45
C LYS A 361 18.98 5.15 16.73
N GLU A 362 17.83 4.73 16.23
CA GLU A 362 17.27 3.40 16.43
C GLU A 362 17.76 2.38 15.38
N THR A 363 18.75 2.75 14.56
CA THR A 363 19.36 1.91 13.51
C THR A 363 18.32 1.32 12.55
N GLN A 364 17.28 2.11 12.22
CA GLN A 364 16.23 1.76 11.27
C GLN A 364 16.61 2.17 9.85
N LYS A 365 15.98 1.55 8.85
CA LYS A 365 16.30 1.78 7.45
C LYS A 365 15.68 3.09 6.95
N ILE A 366 16.54 3.99 6.48
CA ILE A 366 16.16 5.17 5.69
C ILE A 366 16.51 4.87 4.24
N LEU A 367 15.50 4.92 3.36
CA LEU A 367 15.66 4.75 1.93
C LEU A 367 16.05 6.06 1.25
N THR A 368 15.45 7.16 1.68
CA THR A 368 15.75 8.50 1.18
C THR A 368 15.79 9.46 2.36
N PRO A 369 16.97 10.05 2.67
CA PRO A 369 17.08 11.13 3.64
C PRO A 369 16.22 12.32 3.24
N LEU A 370 16.06 13.29 4.14
CA LEU A 370 15.30 14.50 3.90
C LEU A 370 15.69 15.15 2.56
N VAL A 371 14.72 15.25 1.65
CA VAL A 371 14.92 15.76 0.29
C VAL A 371 13.73 16.59 -0.16
N SER A 372 13.99 17.65 -0.92
CA SER A 372 12.96 18.44 -1.59
C SER A 372 12.59 17.83 -2.94
N LEU A 373 11.28 17.73 -3.20
CA LEU A 373 10.72 17.20 -4.44
C LEU A 373 9.86 18.26 -5.11
N ASP A 374 10.18 18.53 -6.36
CA ASP A 374 9.43 19.45 -7.21
C ASP A 374 8.36 18.69 -7.98
N THR A 375 7.19 19.31 -8.11
CA THR A 375 6.16 18.88 -9.06
C THR A 375 5.94 20.05 -10.03
N PRO A 376 6.01 19.84 -11.36
CA PRO A 376 5.89 20.94 -12.33
C PRO A 376 4.65 21.80 -12.09
N GLY A 377 4.87 23.11 -11.90
CA GLY A 377 3.80 24.09 -11.67
C GLY A 377 3.10 24.00 -10.31
N LYS A 378 3.62 23.21 -9.36
CA LYS A 378 3.04 23.04 -8.01
C LYS A 378 4.07 23.29 -6.92
N ALA A 379 3.61 23.29 -5.66
CA ALA A 379 4.46 23.49 -4.50
C ALA A 379 5.54 22.39 -4.38
N THR A 380 6.77 22.81 -4.10
CA THR A 380 7.85 21.91 -3.69
C THR A 380 7.55 21.37 -2.29
N VAL A 381 7.64 20.05 -2.12
CA VAL A 381 7.45 19.38 -0.84
C VAL A 381 8.77 18.82 -0.32
N GLU A 382 8.87 18.58 0.97
CA GLU A 382 9.98 17.84 1.56
C GLU A 382 9.51 16.50 2.08
N VAL A 383 10.32 15.46 1.85
CA VAL A 383 10.00 14.10 2.26
C VAL A 383 11.18 13.40 2.93
N VAL A 384 10.87 12.43 3.77
CA VAL A 384 11.78 11.36 4.22
C VAL A 384 11.14 10.03 3.86
N ILE A 385 11.91 9.11 3.27
CA ILE A 385 11.42 7.78 2.91
C ILE A 385 12.12 6.73 3.77
N LEU A 386 11.31 5.92 4.44
CA LEU A 386 11.74 4.85 5.34
C LEU A 386 11.39 3.49 4.76
N ALA A 387 12.03 2.45 5.28
CA ALA A 387 11.52 1.08 5.18
C ALA A 387 11.25 0.56 6.60
N ASP A 388 10.09 -0.07 6.77
CA ASP A 388 9.76 -0.75 8.02
C ASP A 388 10.58 -2.05 8.18
N PRO A 389 10.45 -2.79 9.30
CA PRO A 389 11.25 -3.98 9.55
C PRO A 389 11.07 -5.12 8.53
N ASP A 390 9.98 -5.10 7.76
CA ASP A 390 9.70 -6.08 6.70
C ASP A 390 10.01 -5.52 5.31
N GLY A 391 10.37 -4.25 5.18
CA GLY A 391 10.77 -3.61 3.93
C GLY A 391 9.67 -2.76 3.28
N HIS A 392 8.52 -2.59 3.93
CA HIS A 392 7.45 -1.73 3.40
C HIS A 392 7.91 -0.28 3.34
N GLU A 393 7.74 0.35 2.19
CA GLU A 393 8.13 1.74 2.01
C GLU A 393 7.13 2.70 2.66
N ILE A 394 7.66 3.72 3.34
CA ILE A 394 6.88 4.74 4.03
C ILE A 394 7.38 6.12 3.63
N CYS A 395 6.47 6.99 3.17
CA CYS A 395 6.77 8.40 2.92
C CYS A 395 6.23 9.25 4.08
N PHE A 396 7.09 10.04 4.73
CA PHE A 396 6.65 11.19 5.52
C PHE A 396 6.88 12.47 4.73
N VAL A 397 5.85 13.29 4.58
CA VAL A 397 5.89 14.58 3.85
C VAL A 397 5.48 15.74 4.76
N GLY A 398 6.06 16.92 4.55
CA GLY A 398 5.64 18.14 5.24
C GLY A 398 4.22 18.55 4.85
N ASP A 399 3.28 18.57 5.82
CA ASP A 399 1.85 18.78 5.59
C ASP A 399 1.55 20.13 4.94
N GLU A 400 2.25 21.20 5.33
CA GLU A 400 1.97 22.57 4.90
C GLU A 400 2.12 22.74 3.39
N ALA A 401 3.20 22.19 2.82
CA ALA A 401 3.45 22.21 1.39
C ALA A 401 2.61 21.13 0.67
N PHE A 402 2.39 19.99 1.32
CA PHE A 402 1.57 18.92 0.74
C PHE A 402 0.14 19.40 0.45
N ARG A 403 -0.49 20.16 1.35
CA ARG A 403 -1.84 20.73 1.14
C ARG A 403 -1.93 21.61 -0.11
N GLN A 404 -0.87 22.36 -0.40
CA GLN A 404 -0.80 23.17 -1.61
C GLN A 404 -0.61 22.32 -2.87
N LEU A 405 0.25 21.29 -2.77
CA LEU A 405 0.49 20.33 -3.86
C LEU A 405 -0.76 19.52 -4.20
N SER A 406 -1.51 19.10 -3.17
CA SER A 406 -2.61 18.15 -3.25
C SER A 406 -3.98 18.78 -3.50
N ALA A 407 -4.00 20.06 -3.92
CA ALA A 407 -5.24 20.72 -4.29
C ALA A 407 -5.92 19.95 -5.45
N VAL A 408 -7.24 19.72 -5.31
CA VAL A 408 -8.04 19.05 -6.33
C VAL A 408 -8.04 19.89 -7.60
N ASP A 409 -7.65 19.27 -8.72
CA ASP A 409 -7.75 19.86 -10.04
C ASP A 409 -9.14 19.56 -10.63
N PRO A 410 -9.97 20.58 -10.88
CA PRO A 410 -11.30 20.37 -11.48
C PRO A 410 -11.23 19.72 -12.87
N ASN A 411 -10.07 19.77 -13.54
CA ASN A 411 -9.84 19.16 -14.84
C ASN A 411 -9.17 17.79 -14.74
N GLY A 412 -9.02 17.20 -13.55
CA GLY A 412 -8.29 15.95 -13.34
C GLY A 412 -8.74 14.80 -14.25
N ASN A 413 -10.05 14.64 -14.44
CA ASN A 413 -10.60 13.65 -15.39
C ASN A 413 -10.16 13.92 -16.83
N ASP A 414 -10.36 15.16 -17.31
CA ASP A 414 -10.00 15.54 -18.67
C ASP A 414 -8.51 15.39 -18.94
N LEU A 415 -7.66 15.69 -17.95
CA LEU A 415 -6.21 15.53 -18.05
C LEU A 415 -5.83 14.05 -18.20
N LEU A 416 -6.39 13.17 -17.37
CA LEU A 416 -6.15 11.73 -17.47
C LEU A 416 -6.66 11.17 -18.80
N ASP A 417 -7.89 11.50 -19.20
CA ASP A 417 -8.50 10.98 -20.42
C ASP A 417 -7.72 11.45 -21.67
N LYS A 418 -7.24 12.70 -21.70
CA LYS A 418 -6.32 13.20 -22.75
C LYS A 418 -5.01 12.43 -22.76
N ALA A 419 -4.43 12.16 -21.59
CA ALA A 419 -3.18 11.40 -21.48
C ALA A 419 -3.36 9.94 -21.95
N ILE A 420 -4.48 9.30 -21.61
CA ILE A 420 -4.86 7.96 -22.10
C ILE A 420 -4.99 7.98 -23.63
N ALA A 421 -5.72 8.96 -24.19
CA ALA A 421 -5.91 9.06 -25.64
C ALA A 421 -4.61 9.32 -26.42
N ALA A 422 -3.67 10.03 -25.82
CA ALA A 422 -2.35 10.30 -26.40
C ALA A 422 -1.36 9.13 -26.22
N ASP A 423 -1.65 8.18 -25.32
CA ASP A 423 -0.75 7.07 -25.02
C ASP A 423 -0.77 6.01 -26.12
N LYS A 424 0.34 5.90 -26.86
CA LYS A 424 0.56 4.91 -27.93
C LYS A 424 1.24 3.64 -27.44
N SER A 425 1.27 3.39 -26.14
CA SER A 425 1.92 2.21 -25.55
C SER A 425 1.33 0.90 -26.08
N ASP A 426 0.02 0.81 -26.36
CA ASP A 426 -0.58 -0.40 -26.92
C ASP A 426 0.01 -0.76 -28.28
N GLU A 427 0.20 0.23 -29.16
CA GLU A 427 0.88 0.03 -30.44
C GLU A 427 2.33 -0.44 -30.24
N TRP A 428 3.01 0.12 -29.24
CA TRP A 428 4.38 -0.26 -28.91
C TRP A 428 4.45 -1.70 -28.38
N PHE A 429 3.59 -2.09 -27.43
CA PHE A 429 3.53 -3.45 -26.89
C PHE A 429 3.19 -4.48 -27.98
N ALA A 430 2.22 -4.17 -28.85
CA ALA A 430 1.84 -5.02 -29.98
C ALA A 430 3.02 -5.22 -30.95
N LYS A 431 3.76 -4.17 -31.29
CA LYS A 431 4.96 -4.27 -32.15
C LYS A 431 6.08 -5.13 -31.54
N HIS A 432 6.11 -5.28 -30.22
CA HIS A 432 7.14 -6.03 -29.50
C HIS A 432 6.65 -7.39 -28.97
N ASN A 433 5.46 -7.86 -29.38
CA ASN A 433 4.84 -9.11 -28.91
C ASN A 433 4.76 -9.22 -27.38
N LYS A 434 4.48 -8.11 -26.69
CA LYS A 434 4.28 -8.05 -25.24
C LYS A 434 2.83 -7.68 -24.93
N GLN A 435 2.34 -8.10 -23.75
CA GLN A 435 1.00 -7.76 -23.26
C GLN A 435 1.09 -6.89 -22.01
N LYS A 436 0.07 -6.06 -21.79
CA LYS A 436 -0.14 -5.34 -20.52
C LYS A 436 -0.85 -6.24 -19.51
N ALA A 437 -0.73 -5.92 -18.23
CA ALA A 437 -1.36 -6.63 -17.14
C ALA A 437 -2.86 -6.79 -17.36
N SER A 438 -3.34 -8.04 -17.25
CA SER A 438 -4.77 -8.33 -17.14
C SER A 438 -5.21 -8.31 -15.66
N ALA A 439 -6.51 -8.11 -15.45
CA ALA A 439 -7.16 -8.38 -14.18
C ALA A 439 -7.50 -9.86 -14.09
#